data_AF-A0A369QYN6-F1
#
_entry.id   AF-A0A369QYN6-F1
#
_cell.length_a   1.000
_cell.length_b   1.000
_cell.length_c   1.000
_cell.angle_alpha   90.00
_cell.angle_beta   90.00
_cell.angle_gamma   90.00
#
_symmetry.space_group_name_H-M   'P 1'
#
loop_
_entity.id
_entity.type
_entity.pdbx_description
1 polymer ?
#
loop_
_entity_poly.entity_id
_entity_poly.type
_entity_poly.pdbx_seq_one_letter_code
_entity_poly.pdbx_strand_id
1 'polypeptide(L)'
;MSRLRPLLPSCLPAMYLAVAVAAATPALAAADLADRGTFEAEARAVVPAAGPSYPYLRCAALYRALRLAARSTDGAAERASATPGERALIDEAARARVERTGLRRVQVGAQVEGDIAALGRLYTGRFETLAERDADRWWDDPLVETDLRACGLLLESLGAAGRSDAPQAGQGAPDPELSAEPGAAQR
;
A
#
# COMPACT_ATOMS: atom_id res chain seq x y z
N MET A 1 -22.57 -41.29 68.02
CA MET A 1 -22.06 -40.15 68.82
C MET A 1 -20.55 -40.06 68.65
N SER A 2 -20.03 -38.84 68.76
CA SER A 2 -18.60 -38.47 68.82
C SER A 2 -17.83 -38.43 67.51
N ARG A 3 -17.79 -37.25 66.88
CA ARG A 3 -16.65 -36.84 66.06
C ARG A 3 -15.85 -35.76 66.78
N LEU A 4 -14.54 -35.94 66.65
CA LEU A 4 -13.45 -35.31 67.35
C LEU A 4 -13.33 -33.81 67.04
N ARG A 5 -13.13 -33.06 68.12
CA ARG A 5 -12.01 -32.18 68.47
C ARG A 5 -11.16 -31.48 67.37
N PRO A 6 -10.57 -30.32 67.76
CA PRO A 6 -10.36 -29.11 66.96
C PRO A 6 -8.88 -28.97 66.54
N LEU A 7 -8.55 -27.86 65.86
CA LEU A 7 -7.40 -26.98 66.14
C LEU A 7 -7.40 -25.80 65.15
N LEU A 8 -7.27 -24.59 65.70
CA LEU A 8 -6.96 -23.28 65.07
C LEU A 8 -5.58 -23.34 64.34
N PRO A 9 -4.95 -22.28 63.75
CA PRO A 9 -5.24 -20.82 63.73
C PRO A 9 -4.84 -20.09 62.39
N SER A 10 -4.90 -18.74 62.42
CA SER A 10 -3.92 -17.79 61.83
C SER A 10 -4.12 -17.19 60.43
N CYS A 11 -3.86 -15.87 60.39
CA CYS A 11 -3.31 -15.06 59.28
C CYS A 11 -4.28 -14.41 58.25
N LEU A 12 -4.67 -13.16 58.57
CA LEU A 12 -4.94 -12.04 57.63
C LEU A 12 -3.72 -11.81 56.69
N PRO A 13 -3.77 -11.05 55.55
CA PRO A 13 -4.54 -9.81 55.34
C PRO A 13 -4.96 -9.46 53.87
N ALA A 14 -5.41 -8.20 53.70
CA ALA A 14 -5.28 -7.34 52.51
C ALA A 14 -6.43 -7.28 51.49
N MET A 15 -7.22 -6.20 51.65
CA MET A 15 -7.59 -5.24 50.61
C MET A 15 -7.63 -5.75 49.16
N TYR A 16 -8.81 -6.13 48.70
CA TYR A 16 -9.18 -5.92 47.29
C TYR A 16 -10.17 -4.76 47.25
N LEU A 17 -9.61 -3.55 47.28
CA LEU A 17 -10.28 -2.35 46.83
C LEU A 17 -10.55 -2.58 45.33
N ALA A 18 -11.80 -2.91 44.99
CA ALA A 18 -12.25 -2.92 43.61
C ALA A 18 -12.28 -1.48 43.12
N VAL A 19 -11.14 -0.99 42.63
CA VAL A 19 -11.08 0.25 41.87
C VAL A 19 -11.78 -0.05 40.55
N ALA A 20 -13.07 0.23 40.50
CA ALA A 20 -13.78 0.42 39.25
C ALA A 20 -13.21 1.69 38.60
N VAL A 21 -12.08 1.54 37.90
CA VAL A 21 -11.64 2.53 36.93
C VAL A 21 -12.61 2.40 35.76
N ALA A 22 -13.75 3.06 35.89
CA ALA A 22 -14.50 3.53 34.74
C ALA A 22 -13.58 4.52 34.03
N ALA A 23 -12.70 4.01 33.18
CA ALA A 23 -12.01 4.81 32.20
C ALA A 23 -13.11 5.36 31.30
N ALA A 24 -13.57 6.58 31.61
CA ALA A 24 -14.09 7.49 30.61
C ALA A 24 -12.91 7.77 29.65
N THR A 25 -12.61 6.80 28.79
CA THR A 25 -11.93 7.10 27.55
C THR A 25 -12.84 8.13 26.88
N PRO A 26 -12.36 9.35 26.57
CA PRO A 26 -13.12 10.20 25.67
C PRO A 26 -13.41 9.31 24.46
N ALA A 27 -14.69 9.20 24.09
CA ALA A 27 -15.03 8.66 22.80
C ALA A 27 -14.32 9.57 21.81
N LEU A 28 -13.11 9.17 21.39
CA LEU A 28 -12.42 9.75 20.26
C LEU A 28 -13.43 9.58 19.14
N ALA A 29 -14.13 10.67 18.81
CA ALA A 29 -14.98 10.70 17.65
C ALA A 29 -14.13 10.13 16.52
N ALA A 30 -14.62 9.07 15.87
CA ALA A 30 -13.92 8.47 14.75
C ALA A 30 -13.54 9.61 13.80
N ALA A 31 -12.28 9.64 13.36
CA ALA A 31 -11.80 10.70 12.47
C ALA A 31 -12.76 10.81 11.28
N ASP A 32 -13.23 12.03 10.98
CA ASP A 32 -14.10 12.23 9.82
C ASP A 32 -13.25 12.08 8.55
N LEU A 33 -13.19 10.85 8.03
CA LEU A 33 -12.39 10.54 6.84
C LEU A 33 -12.97 11.15 5.56
N ALA A 34 -14.18 11.71 5.59
CA ALA A 34 -14.72 12.49 4.48
C ALA A 34 -14.13 13.91 4.44
N ASP A 35 -13.64 14.44 5.56
CA ASP A 35 -12.83 15.65 5.55
C ASP A 35 -11.48 15.39 4.89
N ARG A 36 -11.10 16.27 3.95
CA ARG A 36 -9.88 16.12 3.17
C ARG A 36 -8.63 16.27 4.03
N GLY A 37 -8.59 17.28 4.89
CA GLY A 37 -7.41 17.58 5.71
C GLY A 37 -7.13 16.44 6.69
N THR A 38 -8.19 15.92 7.30
CA THR A 38 -8.16 14.76 8.19
C THR A 38 -7.64 13.52 7.48
N PHE A 39 -8.22 13.19 6.31
CA PHE A 39 -7.74 12.06 5.51
C PHE A 39 -6.26 12.18 5.14
N GLU A 40 -5.83 13.35 4.66
CA GLU A 40 -4.44 13.58 4.26
C GLU A 40 -3.47 13.46 5.44
N ALA A 41 -3.85 13.95 6.62
CA ALA A 41 -3.06 13.83 7.85
C ALA A 41 -2.92 12.36 8.28
N GLU A 42 -4.03 11.63 8.34
CA GLU A 42 -4.05 10.20 8.68
C GLU A 42 -3.25 9.37 7.67
N ALA A 43 -3.44 9.63 6.37
CA ALA A 43 -2.71 8.95 5.31
C ALA A 43 -1.19 9.15 5.42
N ARG A 44 -0.72 10.30 5.90
CA ARG A 44 0.71 10.51 6.18
C ARG A 44 1.16 9.80 7.46
N ALA A 45 0.32 9.82 8.49
CA ALA A 45 0.63 9.23 9.80
C ALA A 45 0.75 7.69 9.76
N VAL A 46 -0.05 7.00 8.94
CA VAL A 46 -0.03 5.53 8.86
C VAL A 46 1.17 4.95 8.11
N VAL A 47 1.90 5.76 7.35
CA VAL A 47 3.09 5.36 6.60
C VAL A 47 4.26 6.35 6.82
N PRO A 48 4.71 6.56 8.07
CA PRO A 48 5.66 7.62 8.42
C PRO A 48 7.02 7.42 7.76
N ALA A 49 7.36 6.15 7.46
CA ALA A 49 8.56 5.79 6.75
C ALA A 49 8.41 5.86 5.23
N ALA A 50 7.33 6.38 4.63
CA ALA A 50 7.12 6.30 3.18
C ALA A 50 8.19 7.04 2.36
N GLY A 51 8.55 8.27 2.75
CA GLY A 51 9.50 9.10 1.99
C GLY A 51 9.15 9.16 0.49
N PRO A 52 10.12 8.98 -0.43
CA PRO A 52 9.89 9.01 -1.87
C PRO A 52 8.94 7.90 -2.38
N SER A 53 8.76 6.81 -1.64
CA SER A 53 7.82 5.75 -2.03
C SER A 53 6.35 6.14 -1.84
N TYR A 54 6.06 7.23 -1.11
CA TYR A 54 4.69 7.62 -0.73
C TYR A 54 3.71 7.75 -1.90
N PRO A 55 4.04 8.45 -3.02
CA PRO A 55 3.08 8.61 -4.12
C PRO A 55 2.68 7.26 -4.73
N TYR A 56 3.63 6.33 -4.89
CA TYR A 56 3.37 4.99 -5.41
C TYR A 56 2.52 4.15 -4.45
N LEU A 57 2.82 4.22 -3.15
CA LEU A 57 2.03 3.56 -2.11
C LEU A 57 0.58 4.07 -2.08
N ARG A 58 0.39 5.39 -2.14
CA ARG A 58 -0.93 6.04 -2.15
C ARG A 58 -1.75 5.62 -3.37
N CYS A 59 -1.13 5.58 -4.54
CA CYS A 59 -1.79 5.13 -5.77
C CYS A 59 -2.12 3.64 -5.76
N ALA A 60 -1.19 2.77 -5.34
CA ALA A 60 -1.45 1.34 -5.23
C ALA A 60 -2.60 1.05 -4.24
N ALA A 61 -2.63 1.78 -3.12
CA ALA A 61 -3.69 1.69 -2.12
C ALA A 61 -5.05 2.15 -2.66
N LEU A 62 -5.10 3.27 -3.38
CA LEU A 62 -6.33 3.77 -4.02
C LEU A 62 -6.89 2.75 -5.03
N TYR A 63 -6.07 2.25 -5.95
CA TYR A 63 -6.51 1.24 -6.91
C TYR A 63 -6.98 -0.04 -6.24
N ARG A 64 -6.30 -0.48 -5.18
CA ARG A 64 -6.72 -1.64 -4.38
C ARG A 64 -8.07 -1.38 -3.71
N ALA A 65 -8.26 -0.22 -3.08
CA ALA A 65 -9.51 0.14 -2.40
C ALA A 65 -10.68 0.23 -3.39
N LEU A 66 -10.50 0.91 -4.53
CA LEU A 66 -11.50 1.00 -5.60
C LEU A 66 -11.85 -0.38 -6.16
N ARG A 67 -10.83 -1.21 -6.39
CA ARG A 67 -11.03 -2.58 -6.85
C ARG A 67 -11.85 -3.40 -5.86
N LEU A 68 -11.63 -3.22 -4.55
CA LEU A 68 -12.40 -3.92 -3.53
C LEU A 68 -13.82 -3.34 -3.37
N ALA A 69 -14.00 -2.02 -3.47
CA ALA A 69 -15.29 -1.34 -3.37
C ALA A 69 -16.21 -1.66 -4.57
N ALA A 70 -15.68 -1.60 -5.78
CA ALA A 70 -16.40 -1.93 -7.02
C ALA A 70 -16.81 -3.42 -7.12
N ARG A 71 -16.21 -4.28 -6.29
CA ARG A 71 -16.40 -5.74 -6.33
C ARG A 71 -17.27 -6.26 -5.18
N SER A 72 -17.98 -5.38 -4.49
CA SER A 72 -19.05 -5.73 -3.56
C SER A 72 -20.30 -6.32 -4.26
N THR A 73 -20.32 -6.37 -5.60
CA THR A 73 -21.44 -6.87 -6.41
C THR A 73 -21.19 -8.18 -7.19
N ASP A 74 -19.97 -8.71 -7.31
CA ASP A 74 -19.69 -9.92 -8.12
C ASP A 74 -18.61 -10.86 -7.55
N GLY A 75 -18.73 -12.15 -7.87
CA GLY A 75 -18.16 -13.32 -7.19
C GLY A 75 -16.64 -13.58 -7.24
N ALA A 76 -16.29 -14.86 -7.05
CA ALA A 76 -15.34 -15.21 -6.02
C ALA A 76 -13.84 -15.34 -6.35
N ALA A 77 -13.51 -15.64 -7.59
CA ALA A 77 -12.22 -16.24 -7.90
C ALA A 77 -11.21 -15.27 -8.55
N GLU A 78 -11.65 -14.15 -9.13
CA GLU A 78 -10.78 -13.11 -9.71
C GLU A 78 -10.21 -12.11 -8.68
N ARG A 79 -10.33 -12.45 -7.40
CA ARG A 79 -10.28 -11.53 -6.25
C ARG A 79 -8.90 -11.17 -5.70
N ALA A 80 -7.86 -11.96 -5.97
CA ALA A 80 -6.61 -11.89 -5.21
C ALA A 80 -5.45 -11.16 -5.90
N SER A 81 -5.47 -11.01 -7.23
CA SER A 81 -4.35 -10.44 -7.97
C SER A 81 -4.46 -8.92 -8.16
N ALA A 82 -3.35 -8.24 -7.95
CA ALA A 82 -3.22 -6.84 -8.36
C ALA A 82 -3.33 -6.72 -9.88
N THR A 83 -3.88 -5.61 -10.37
CA THR A 83 -3.82 -5.27 -11.79
C THR A 83 -2.36 -5.00 -12.20
N PRO A 84 -2.02 -5.06 -13.51
CA PRO A 84 -0.68 -4.71 -13.96
C PRO A 84 -0.22 -3.31 -13.50
N GLY A 85 -1.12 -2.32 -13.49
CA GLY A 85 -0.84 -0.98 -12.98
C GLY A 85 -0.59 -0.97 -11.46
N GLU A 86 -1.43 -1.64 -10.67
CA GLU A 86 -1.21 -1.79 -9.22
C GLU A 86 0.13 -2.48 -8.94
N ARG A 87 0.51 -3.50 -9.74
CA ARG A 87 1.80 -4.19 -9.63
C ARG A 87 2.99 -3.29 -9.92
N ALA A 88 2.93 -2.49 -10.99
CA ALA A 88 3.98 -1.54 -11.34
C ALA A 88 4.22 -0.51 -10.22
N LEU A 89 3.15 -0.01 -9.59
CA LEU A 89 3.24 0.91 -8.45
C LEU A 89 3.85 0.23 -7.21
N ILE A 90 3.51 -1.03 -6.93
CA ILE A 90 4.10 -1.80 -5.83
C ILE A 90 5.61 -2.00 -6.05
N ASP A 91 6.01 -2.39 -7.25
CA ASP A 91 7.41 -2.61 -7.59
C ASP A 91 8.22 -1.33 -7.49
N GLU A 92 7.65 -0.21 -7.94
CA GLU A 92 8.28 1.10 -7.86
C GLU A 92 8.42 1.60 -6.42
N ALA A 93 7.37 1.43 -5.61
CA ALA A 93 7.41 1.73 -4.19
C ALA A 93 8.52 0.94 -3.48
N ALA A 94 8.65 -0.35 -3.82
CA ALA A 94 9.71 -1.21 -3.31
C ALA A 94 11.10 -0.78 -3.77
N ARG A 95 11.25 -0.40 -5.05
CA ARG A 95 12.52 0.10 -5.59
C ARG A 95 12.97 1.37 -4.86
N ALA A 96 12.10 2.38 -4.80
CA ALA A 96 12.37 3.64 -4.10
C ALA A 96 12.70 3.43 -2.62
N ARG A 97 12.08 2.43 -1.97
CA ARG A 97 12.36 2.10 -0.57
C ARG A 97 13.71 1.40 -0.40
N VAL A 98 14.05 0.44 -1.26
CA VAL A 98 15.37 -0.22 -1.28
C VAL A 98 16.47 0.81 -1.47
N GLU A 99 16.34 1.70 -2.46
CA GLU A 99 17.30 2.78 -2.73
C GLU A 99 17.54 3.66 -1.50
N ARG A 100 16.47 3.97 -0.76
CA ARG A 100 16.57 4.83 0.43
C ARG A 100 17.16 4.12 1.66
N THR A 101 16.78 2.87 1.91
CA THR A 101 17.12 2.20 3.18
C THR A 101 18.27 1.20 3.08
N GLY A 102 18.70 0.83 1.87
CA GLY A 102 19.71 -0.21 1.63
C GLY A 102 19.28 -1.63 2.03
N LEU A 103 18.00 -1.83 2.37
CA LEU A 103 17.47 -3.13 2.79
C LEU A 103 17.26 -4.04 1.57
N ARG A 104 17.20 -5.35 1.80
CA ARG A 104 16.93 -6.32 0.73
C ARG A 104 15.50 -6.20 0.24
N ARG A 105 15.28 -6.38 -1.07
CA ARG A 105 13.96 -6.30 -1.72
C ARG A 105 12.89 -7.16 -1.03
N VAL A 106 13.24 -8.35 -0.55
CA VAL A 106 12.31 -9.25 0.16
C VAL A 106 11.78 -8.62 1.45
N GLN A 107 12.64 -7.94 2.23
CA GLN A 107 12.25 -7.28 3.48
C GLN A 107 11.40 -6.04 3.21
N VAL A 108 11.78 -5.28 2.19
CA VAL A 108 11.05 -4.08 1.75
C VAL A 108 9.66 -4.43 1.20
N GLY A 109 9.53 -5.53 0.46
CA GLY A 109 8.26 -5.94 -0.14
C GLY A 109 7.15 -6.14 0.91
N ALA A 110 7.47 -6.78 2.03
CA ALA A 110 6.50 -6.96 3.13
C ALA A 110 6.09 -5.63 3.78
N GLN A 111 7.02 -4.69 3.94
CA GLN A 111 6.72 -3.36 4.47
C GLN A 111 5.84 -2.56 3.51
N VAL A 112 6.17 -2.58 2.21
CA VAL A 112 5.40 -1.90 1.16
C VAL A 112 3.97 -2.43 1.09
N GLU A 113 3.77 -3.74 1.11
CA GLU A 113 2.42 -4.32 1.11
C GLU A 113 1.64 -3.96 2.39
N GLY A 114 2.31 -3.90 3.55
CA GLY A 114 1.72 -3.42 4.80
C GLY A 114 1.29 -1.96 4.74
N ASP A 115 2.15 -1.08 4.21
CA ASP A 115 1.90 0.34 3.99
C ASP A 115 0.70 0.54 3.05
N ILE A 116 0.64 -0.21 1.95
CA ILE A 116 -0.48 -0.19 0.98
C ILE A 116 -1.78 -0.66 1.63
N ALA A 117 -1.74 -1.73 2.43
CA ALA A 117 -2.92 -2.21 3.13
C ALA A 117 -3.42 -1.19 4.17
N ALA A 118 -2.54 -0.48 4.86
CA ALA A 118 -2.91 0.56 5.81
C ALA A 118 -3.58 1.76 5.12
N LEU A 119 -2.97 2.28 4.06
CA LEU A 119 -3.55 3.34 3.23
C LEU A 119 -4.87 2.91 2.58
N GLY A 120 -4.94 1.65 2.12
CA GLY A 120 -6.14 1.10 1.50
C GLY A 120 -7.34 1.10 2.44
N ARG A 121 -7.13 0.76 3.73
CA ARG A 121 -8.18 0.85 4.75
C ARG A 121 -8.70 2.27 4.96
N LEU A 122 -7.83 3.29 4.87
CA LEU A 122 -8.26 4.69 4.97
C LEU A 122 -9.14 5.08 3.78
N TYR A 123 -8.76 4.71 2.55
CA TYR A 123 -9.61 4.95 1.38
C TYR A 123 -10.95 4.24 1.49
N THR A 124 -10.95 2.97 1.88
CA THR A 124 -12.20 2.22 2.11
C THR A 124 -13.08 2.90 3.15
N GLY A 125 -12.52 3.30 4.30
CA GLY A 125 -13.28 4.01 5.33
C GLY A 125 -13.81 5.37 4.87
N ARG A 126 -13.06 6.10 4.03
CA ARG A 126 -13.56 7.32 3.36
C ARG A 126 -14.73 7.01 2.44
N PHE A 127 -14.65 5.96 1.63
CA PHE A 127 -15.73 5.57 0.72
C PHE A 127 -16.98 5.18 1.49
N GLU A 128 -16.85 4.42 2.57
CA GLU A 128 -17.94 4.06 3.47
C GLU A 128 -18.59 5.31 4.08
N THR A 129 -17.79 6.24 4.63
CA THR A 129 -18.28 7.51 5.21
C THR A 129 -19.02 8.37 4.17
N LEU A 130 -18.51 8.42 2.93
CA LEU A 130 -19.14 9.17 1.85
C LEU A 130 -20.43 8.50 1.37
N ALA A 131 -20.44 7.17 1.25
CA ALA A 131 -21.61 6.39 0.85
C ALA A 131 -22.74 6.47 1.89
N GLU A 132 -22.42 6.58 3.17
CA GLU A 132 -23.41 6.85 4.23
C GLU A 132 -24.08 8.23 4.09
N ARG A 133 -23.37 9.21 3.52
CA ARG A 133 -23.90 10.57 3.27
C ARG A 133 -24.69 10.64 1.96
N ASP A 134 -24.17 10.05 0.90
CA ASP A 134 -24.77 10.01 -0.44
C ASP A 134 -24.30 8.75 -1.20
N ALA A 135 -25.10 7.69 -1.15
CA ALA A 135 -24.77 6.39 -1.70
C ALA A 135 -24.63 6.38 -3.24
N ASP A 136 -25.31 7.28 -3.94
CA ASP A 136 -25.31 7.31 -5.41
C ASP A 136 -24.10 8.08 -5.97
N ARG A 137 -23.45 8.91 -5.14
CA ARG A 137 -22.44 9.89 -5.59
C ARG A 137 -21.14 9.87 -4.81
N TRP A 138 -20.90 8.90 -3.93
CA TRP A 138 -19.63 8.83 -3.19
C TRP A 138 -18.39 8.77 -4.10
N TRP A 139 -18.54 8.30 -5.35
CA TRP A 139 -17.49 8.23 -6.37
C TRP A 139 -17.19 9.58 -7.05
N ASP A 140 -18.05 10.59 -6.89
CA ASP A 140 -17.83 11.99 -7.33
C ASP A 140 -16.91 12.77 -6.36
N ASP A 141 -16.26 12.10 -5.41
CA ASP A 141 -15.43 12.74 -4.41
C ASP A 141 -14.23 13.49 -5.04
N PRO A 142 -14.08 14.81 -4.82
CA PRO A 142 -13.02 15.59 -5.45
C PRO A 142 -11.59 15.12 -5.12
N LEU A 143 -11.41 14.53 -3.92
CA LEU A 143 -10.11 13.98 -3.53
C LEU A 143 -9.80 12.72 -4.32
N VAL A 144 -10.76 11.80 -4.46
CA VAL A 144 -10.61 10.59 -5.29
C VAL A 144 -10.32 10.94 -6.74
N GLU A 145 -11.03 11.91 -7.32
CA GLU A 145 -10.76 12.34 -8.70
C GLU A 145 -9.35 12.90 -8.87
N THR A 146 -8.92 13.76 -7.92
CA THR A 146 -7.57 14.34 -7.91
C THR A 146 -6.49 13.26 -7.80
N ASP A 147 -6.68 12.31 -6.87
CA ASP A 147 -5.72 11.23 -6.66
C ASP A 147 -5.69 10.28 -7.88
N LEU A 148 -6.83 9.94 -8.48
CA LEU A 148 -6.88 9.14 -9.71
C LEU A 148 -6.13 9.79 -10.86
N ARG A 149 -6.27 11.11 -11.04
CA ARG A 149 -5.53 11.87 -12.05
C ARG A 149 -4.03 11.83 -11.80
N ALA A 150 -3.60 12.05 -10.56
CA ALA A 150 -2.20 11.98 -10.18
C ALA A 150 -1.61 10.57 -10.40
N CYS A 151 -2.39 9.53 -10.10
CA CYS A 151 -1.99 8.15 -10.30
C CYS A 151 -1.89 7.75 -11.77
N GLY A 152 -2.77 8.27 -12.62
CA GLY A 152 -2.67 8.11 -14.08
C GLY A 152 -1.34 8.66 -14.62
N LEU A 153 -0.97 9.88 -14.24
CA LEU A 153 0.30 10.50 -14.62
C LEU A 153 1.52 9.70 -14.12
N LEU A 154 1.45 9.17 -12.90
CA LEU A 154 2.50 8.30 -12.36
C LEU A 154 2.62 7.01 -13.18
N LEU A 155 1.53 6.33 -13.49
CA LEU A 155 1.55 5.11 -14.31
C LEU A 155 2.07 5.36 -15.73
N GLU A 156 1.69 6.48 -16.35
CA GLU A 156 2.24 6.91 -17.64
C GLU A 156 3.75 7.08 -17.58
N SER A 157 4.27 7.70 -16.51
CA SER A 157 5.71 7.87 -16.31
C SER A 157 6.44 6.54 -16.16
N LEU A 158 5.84 5.55 -15.48
CA LEU A 158 6.42 4.21 -15.34
C LEU A 158 6.40 3.43 -16.67
N GLY A 159 5.34 3.59 -17.47
CA GLY A 159 5.26 3.04 -18.82
C GLY A 159 6.16 3.75 -19.85
N ALA A 160 6.54 5.00 -19.62
CA ALA A 160 7.54 5.73 -20.40
C ALA A 160 8.97 5.36 -19.99
N ALA A 161 9.23 5.16 -18.69
CA ALA A 161 10.51 4.70 -18.17
C ALA A 161 10.87 3.30 -18.71
N GLY A 162 9.90 2.38 -18.78
CA GLY A 162 10.09 1.04 -19.38
C GLY A 162 10.35 1.04 -20.89
N ARG A 163 10.14 2.17 -21.59
CA ARG A 163 10.50 2.35 -23.01
C ARG A 163 11.86 3.01 -23.22
N SER A 164 12.49 3.52 -22.16
CA SER A 164 13.70 4.34 -22.25
C SER A 164 15.01 3.56 -21.99
N ASP A 165 14.93 2.30 -21.56
CA ASP A 165 16.09 1.43 -21.27
C ASP A 165 16.32 0.33 -22.32
N ALA A 166 15.84 0.50 -23.56
CA ALA A 166 16.36 -0.29 -24.67
C ALA A 166 17.69 0.32 -25.14
N PRO A 167 18.81 -0.42 -25.20
CA PRO A 167 20.04 0.11 -25.76
C PRO A 167 19.77 0.53 -27.20
N GLN A 168 20.06 1.79 -27.53
CA GLN A 168 20.23 2.19 -28.92
C GLN A 168 21.34 1.32 -29.48
N ALA A 169 20.96 0.36 -30.33
CA ALA A 169 21.90 -0.38 -31.15
C ALA A 169 22.79 0.66 -31.83
N GLY A 170 24.10 0.52 -31.57
CA GLY A 170 25.10 1.49 -31.95
C GLY A 170 24.99 1.89 -33.42
N GLN A 171 25.23 3.18 -33.64
CA GLN A 171 25.67 3.70 -34.92
C GLN A 171 26.81 2.85 -35.47
N GLY A 172 26.68 2.49 -36.75
CA GLY A 172 27.70 1.76 -37.49
C GLY A 172 27.32 1.54 -38.96
N ALA A 173 26.95 2.60 -39.67
CA ALA A 173 27.32 2.71 -41.08
C ALA A 173 28.41 3.80 -41.12
N PRO A 174 29.59 3.54 -41.71
CA PRO A 174 29.78 3.46 -43.17
C PRO A 174 30.74 2.30 -43.55
N ASP A 175 31.02 1.87 -44.79
CA ASP A 175 30.73 2.28 -46.17
C ASP A 175 31.12 1.09 -47.10
N PRO A 176 30.95 1.17 -48.44
CA PRO A 176 31.11 0.08 -49.41
C PRO A 176 32.59 -0.21 -49.77
N GLU A 177 32.79 -1.19 -50.65
CA GLU A 177 34.07 -1.61 -51.28
C GLU A 177 34.83 -2.76 -50.61
N LEU A 178 34.36 -3.98 -50.86
CA LEU A 178 35.23 -5.15 -50.98
C LEU A 178 35.64 -5.30 -52.45
N SER A 179 36.71 -4.60 -52.81
CA SER A 179 37.52 -4.90 -53.98
C SER A 179 38.56 -5.97 -53.64
N ALA A 180 38.86 -6.77 -54.68
CA ALA A 180 40.08 -7.56 -54.90
C ALA A 180 40.15 -8.99 -54.32
N GLU A 181 40.04 -9.94 -55.26
CA GLU A 181 40.72 -11.24 -55.24
C GLU A 181 42.22 -11.10 -54.89
N PRO A 182 42.84 -12.20 -54.43
CA PRO A 182 43.81 -12.83 -55.34
C PRO A 182 43.66 -14.35 -55.41
N GLY A 183 43.83 -14.89 -56.61
CA GLY A 183 43.76 -16.32 -56.89
C GLY A 183 44.98 -17.12 -56.43
N ALA A 184 44.85 -18.45 -56.50
CA ALA A 184 45.93 -19.38 -56.81
C ALA A 184 45.34 -20.73 -57.24
N ALA A 185 45.89 -21.25 -58.33
CA ALA A 185 45.54 -22.49 -58.99
C ALA A 185 46.15 -23.74 -58.33
N GLN A 186 45.76 -24.92 -58.86
CA GLN A 186 46.38 -26.26 -58.74
C GLN A 186 46.03 -27.00 -57.44
N ARG A 187 45.43 -28.19 -57.45
CA ARG A 187 45.65 -29.38 -58.29
C ARG A 187 44.38 -30.21 -58.45
#